data_AF-A0AAN6QYV5-F1
#
_entry.id   AF-A0AAN6QYV5-F1
#
_cell.length_a   1.000
_cell.length_b   1.000
_cell.length_c   1.000
_cell.angle_alpha   90.00
_cell.angle_beta   90.00
_cell.angle_gamma   90.00
#
_symmetry.space_group_name_H-M   'P 1'
#
loop_
_entity.id
_entity.type
_entity.pdbx_description
1 polymer ?
#
loop_
_entity_poly.entity_id
_entity_poly.type
_entity_poly.pdbx_seq_one_letter_code
_entity_poly.pdbx_strand_id
1 'polypeptide(L)'
;MAAIPDDEYEVPLRDQRFFGAGVKRKRIQFVASTGEPAGTQSLPNMSRDSASKRYLDIVLKHSDETGRSSSGDVASSEQQECEICHRPLLREEATVPHETSIAHQICLQHSHPPSHIDRMRRGLALLEGHGWSPDSRLGLGAEGEGRLHPVKAVKNPERAGIGARLEKEVKLVEKPVKLDAGKVKRLQLEGKKKAEKLRNAFYRSEEIEKYLGG
;
A
#
# COMPACT_ATOMS: atom_id res chain seq x y z
N MET A 1 42.27 -41.12 -30.03
CA MET A 1 41.89 -40.89 -28.63
C MET A 1 40.94 -39.72 -28.60
N ALA A 2 39.66 -39.95 -28.28
CA ALA A 2 38.64 -38.91 -28.22
C ALA A 2 38.75 -38.16 -26.88
N ALA A 3 38.73 -36.83 -26.94
CA ALA A 3 38.66 -35.96 -25.77
C ALA A 3 37.24 -36.00 -25.19
N ILE A 4 37.12 -36.33 -23.91
CA ILE A 4 35.87 -36.24 -23.16
C ILE A 4 35.76 -34.78 -22.68
N PRO A 5 34.66 -34.06 -22.94
CA PRO A 5 34.47 -32.71 -22.42
C PRO A 5 34.27 -32.77 -20.89
N ASP A 6 34.90 -31.83 -20.19
CA ASP A 6 34.77 -31.64 -18.75
C ASP A 6 33.33 -31.23 -18.43
N ASP A 7 32.56 -32.11 -17.78
CA ASP A 7 31.20 -31.84 -17.34
C ASP A 7 31.25 -30.88 -16.14
N GLU A 8 31.27 -29.57 -16.42
CA GLU A 8 31.17 -28.52 -15.40
C GLU A 8 29.74 -28.50 -14.83
N TYR A 9 29.55 -29.27 -13.74
CA TYR A 9 28.26 -29.46 -13.08
C TYR A 9 27.84 -28.19 -12.34
N GLU A 10 27.06 -27.33 -12.98
CA GLU A 10 26.45 -26.15 -12.33
C GLU A 10 25.38 -26.58 -11.33
N VAL A 11 25.69 -26.44 -10.03
CA VAL A 11 24.76 -26.73 -8.94
C VAL A 11 23.62 -25.69 -8.94
N PRO A 12 22.35 -26.10 -8.96
CA PRO A 12 21.21 -25.17 -8.87
C PRO A 12 21.31 -24.25 -7.66
N LEU A 13 20.92 -22.97 -7.80
CA LEU A 13 21.00 -21.96 -6.72
C LEU A 13 20.37 -22.39 -5.38
N ARG A 14 19.44 -23.35 -5.39
CA ARG A 14 18.81 -23.89 -4.17
C ARG A 14 19.76 -24.74 -3.34
N ASP A 15 20.67 -25.45 -3.99
CA ASP A 15 21.61 -26.39 -3.35
C ASP A 15 22.99 -25.75 -3.13
N GLN A 16 23.19 -24.52 -3.62
CA GLN A 16 24.40 -23.75 -3.39
C GLN A 16 24.47 -23.29 -1.93
N ARG A 17 25.36 -23.92 -1.16
CA ARG A 17 25.60 -23.55 0.24
C ARG A 17 26.10 -22.10 0.31
N PHE A 18 25.52 -21.31 1.21
CA PHE A 18 25.95 -19.92 1.42
C PHE A 18 27.43 -19.84 1.80
N PHE A 19 28.11 -18.76 1.40
CA PHE A 19 29.52 -18.54 1.69
C PHE A 19 29.78 -18.56 3.21
N GLY A 20 30.56 -19.55 3.68
CA GLY A 20 30.85 -19.77 5.10
C GLY A 20 30.08 -20.93 5.75
N ALA A 21 29.17 -21.60 5.04
CA ALA A 21 28.59 -22.86 5.48
C ALA A 21 29.68 -23.94 5.60
N GLY A 22 30.02 -24.33 6.83
CA GLY A 22 31.07 -25.32 7.13
C GLY A 22 32.34 -24.74 7.76
N VAL A 23 32.50 -23.41 7.82
CA VAL A 23 33.61 -22.79 8.54
C VAL A 23 33.24 -22.64 10.02
N LYS A 24 33.84 -23.47 10.89
CA LYS A 24 33.69 -23.34 12.36
C LYS A 24 34.34 -22.04 12.84
N ARG A 25 33.54 -21.00 13.08
CA ARG A 25 34.03 -19.73 13.68
C ARG A 25 34.06 -19.87 15.20
N LYS A 26 35.20 -19.55 15.82
CA LYS A 26 35.28 -19.40 17.28
C LYS A 26 34.41 -18.20 17.68
N ARG A 27 33.48 -18.41 18.63
CA ARG A 27 32.61 -17.34 19.14
C ARG A 27 33.46 -16.36 19.95
N ILE A 28 33.44 -15.09 19.58
CA ILE A 28 34.12 -14.04 20.35
C ILE A 28 33.31 -13.82 21.63
N GLN A 29 33.95 -13.82 22.79
CA GLN A 29 33.32 -13.45 24.05
C GLN A 29 33.23 -11.93 24.11
N PHE A 30 32.01 -11.41 24.19
CA PHE A 30 31.78 -10.00 24.49
C PHE A 30 32.05 -9.79 25.98
N VAL A 31 33.04 -8.96 26.30
CA VAL A 31 33.28 -8.50 27.67
C VAL A 31 32.28 -7.38 27.96
N ALA A 32 31.52 -7.50 29.05
CA ALA A 32 30.60 -6.46 29.48
C ALA A 32 31.35 -5.18 29.81
N SER A 33 30.93 -4.05 29.25
CA SER A 33 31.44 -2.73 29.63
C SER A 33 31.11 -2.47 31.09
N THR A 34 32.14 -2.28 31.92
CA THR A 34 32.02 -1.88 33.32
C THR A 34 31.47 -0.44 33.40
N GLY A 35 30.16 -0.33 33.35
CA GLY A 35 29.40 0.90 33.54
C GLY A 35 27.93 0.52 33.64
N GLU A 36 27.30 0.82 34.77
CA GLU A 36 25.92 0.44 35.06
C GLU A 36 24.96 0.81 33.92
N PRO A 37 24.02 -0.07 33.55
CA PRO A 37 22.96 0.30 32.65
C PRO A 37 22.08 1.33 33.36
N ALA A 38 22.02 2.55 32.81
CA ALA A 38 21.05 3.55 33.22
C ALA A 38 19.63 3.01 32.95
N GLY A 39 19.02 2.43 33.99
CA GLY A 39 17.61 2.06 33.99
C GLY A 39 16.78 3.32 33.88
N THR A 40 16.05 3.46 32.77
CA THR A 40 15.00 4.46 32.62
C THR A 40 13.90 4.18 33.65
N GLN A 41 13.85 4.98 34.71
CA GLN A 41 12.72 4.95 35.64
C GLN A 41 11.50 5.53 34.92
N SER A 42 10.52 4.69 34.59
CA SER A 42 9.18 5.15 34.23
C SER A 42 8.50 5.70 35.49
N LEU A 43 8.01 6.93 35.42
CA LEU A 43 7.21 7.58 36.46
C LEU A 43 6.02 6.71 36.90
N PRO A 44 5.58 6.81 38.17
CA PRO A 44 4.43 6.04 38.64
C PRO A 44 3.17 6.45 37.87
N ASN A 45 2.58 5.47 37.19
CA ASN A 45 1.26 5.58 36.56
C ASN A 45 0.20 5.68 37.67
N MET A 46 0.00 6.90 38.17
CA MET A 46 -1.21 7.21 38.92
C MET A 46 -2.37 7.13 37.94
N SER A 47 -3.21 6.11 38.10
CA SER A 47 -4.50 5.96 37.46
C SER A 47 -5.34 7.21 37.69
N ARG A 48 -5.15 8.23 36.86
CA ARG A 48 -6.12 9.31 36.68
C ARG A 48 -7.22 8.69 35.85
N ASP A 49 -8.41 8.55 36.42
CA ASP A 49 -9.61 8.24 35.64
C ASP A 49 -9.60 9.12 34.39
N SER A 50 -9.56 8.46 33.23
CA SER A 50 -9.48 9.10 31.93
C SER A 50 -10.51 10.22 31.85
N ALA A 51 -10.12 11.38 31.30
CA ALA A 51 -11.02 12.52 31.13
C ALA A 51 -12.34 12.13 30.42
N SER A 52 -12.31 11.08 29.58
CA SER A 52 -13.50 10.49 28.96
C SER A 52 -14.51 9.92 29.96
N LYS A 53 -14.05 9.26 31.03
CA LYS A 53 -14.92 8.68 32.09
C LYS A 53 -15.68 9.77 32.86
N ARG A 54 -14.99 10.88 33.15
CA ARG A 54 -15.61 12.05 33.82
C ARG A 54 -16.65 12.73 32.93
N TYR A 55 -16.38 12.82 31.63
CA TYR A 55 -17.34 13.36 30.67
C TYR A 55 -18.57 12.46 30.54
N LEU A 56 -18.41 11.14 30.52
CA LEU A 56 -19.53 10.20 30.44
C LEU A 56 -20.41 10.25 31.69
N ASP A 57 -19.83 10.35 32.89
CA ASP A 57 -20.61 10.54 34.11
C ASP A 57 -21.43 11.84 34.09
N ILE A 58 -20.86 12.94 33.60
CA ILE A 58 -21.58 14.23 33.52
C ILE A 58 -22.73 14.17 32.50
N VAL A 59 -22.51 13.49 31.36
CA VAL A 59 -23.48 13.43 30.27
C VAL A 59 -24.60 12.42 30.56
N LEU A 60 -24.30 11.30 31.21
CA LEU A 60 -25.25 10.23 31.46
C LEU A 60 -26.04 10.40 32.77
N LYS A 61 -25.44 11.00 33.81
CA LYS A 61 -26.07 11.20 35.13
C LYS A 61 -27.21 12.23 35.16
N HIS A 62 -27.52 12.85 34.02
CA HIS A 62 -28.60 13.84 33.92
C HIS A 62 -29.96 13.26 33.51
N SER A 63 -30.14 11.93 33.63
CA SER A 63 -31.36 11.23 33.19
C SER A 63 -32.26 10.68 34.32
N ASP A 64 -31.92 10.87 35.60
CA ASP A 64 -32.62 10.23 36.73
C ASP A 64 -33.60 11.13 37.52
N GLU A 65 -34.06 12.25 36.96
CA GLU A 65 -34.97 13.18 37.66
C GLU A 65 -36.26 13.45 36.85
N THR A 66 -36.89 12.44 36.23
CA THR A 66 -38.32 12.46 35.86
C THR A 66 -38.82 11.02 35.68
N GLY A 67 -39.58 10.54 36.66
CA GLY A 67 -39.86 9.11 36.83
C GLY A 67 -40.89 8.47 35.88
N ARG A 68 -40.83 7.14 35.81
CA ARG A 68 -41.96 6.27 36.17
C ARG A 68 -41.53 4.81 36.26
N SER A 69 -41.92 4.19 37.37
CA SER A 69 -41.82 2.77 37.64
C SER A 69 -42.65 1.94 36.66
N SER A 70 -42.05 0.92 36.07
CA SER A 70 -42.69 -0.36 35.82
C SER A 70 -41.65 -1.47 36.00
N SER A 71 -41.77 -2.14 37.14
CA SER A 71 -41.19 -3.45 37.43
C SER A 71 -41.66 -4.51 36.43
N GLY A 72 -40.80 -5.49 36.18
CA GLY A 72 -41.23 -6.87 35.94
C GLY A 72 -41.27 -7.31 34.48
N ASP A 73 -40.20 -8.01 34.11
CA ASP A 73 -40.24 -9.30 33.42
C ASP A 73 -40.74 -9.41 31.97
N VAL A 74 -39.75 -9.71 31.12
CA VAL A 74 -39.82 -10.68 30.02
C VAL A 74 -40.78 -10.35 28.87
N ALA A 75 -40.29 -9.55 27.93
CA ALA A 75 -40.38 -9.92 26.53
C ALA A 75 -38.96 -9.90 25.98
N SER A 76 -38.36 -11.09 25.88
CA SER A 76 -37.15 -11.35 25.10
C SER A 76 -37.45 -11.01 23.64
N SER A 77 -37.35 -9.74 23.29
CA SER A 77 -37.15 -9.34 21.90
C SER A 77 -35.77 -9.88 21.55
N GLU A 78 -35.75 -11.07 20.95
CA GLU A 78 -34.54 -11.72 20.46
C GLU A 78 -33.88 -10.79 19.43
N GLN A 79 -33.01 -9.90 19.92
CA GLN A 79 -32.17 -9.04 19.12
C GLN A 79 -31.09 -9.93 18.52
N GLN A 80 -31.29 -10.35 17.27
CA GLN A 80 -30.24 -11.07 16.57
C GLN A 80 -29.20 -10.06 16.10
N GLU A 81 -27.95 -10.24 16.51
CA GLU A 81 -26.85 -9.43 15.99
C GLU A 81 -26.46 -9.95 14.61
N CYS A 82 -26.21 -9.05 13.67
CA CYS A 82 -25.66 -9.45 12.37
C CYS A 82 -24.22 -9.96 12.52
N GLU A 83 -23.90 -11.12 11.95
CA GLU A 83 -22.55 -11.71 11.99
C GLU A 83 -21.48 -10.87 11.26
N ILE A 84 -21.92 -9.99 10.36
CA ILE A 84 -21.04 -9.24 9.44
C ILE A 84 -20.74 -7.84 9.98
N CYS A 85 -21.77 -7.15 10.50
CA CYS A 85 -21.64 -5.77 10.98
C CYS A 85 -21.96 -5.59 12.47
N HIS A 86 -22.26 -6.67 13.20
CA HIS A 86 -22.51 -6.71 14.65
C HIS A 86 -23.54 -5.68 15.13
N ARG A 87 -24.51 -5.35 14.28
CA ARG A 87 -25.60 -4.44 14.60
C ARG A 87 -26.83 -5.25 15.04
N PRO A 88 -27.55 -4.83 16.10
CA PRO A 88 -28.76 -5.53 16.52
C PRO A 88 -29.86 -5.37 15.46
N LEU A 89 -30.45 -6.50 15.07
CA LEU A 89 -31.62 -6.58 14.20
C LEU A 89 -32.85 -6.76 15.07
N LEU A 90 -33.85 -5.90 14.84
CA LEU A 90 -35.20 -6.16 15.32
C LEU A 90 -35.77 -7.28 14.44
N ARG A 91 -36.30 -8.35 15.05
CA ARG A 91 -36.83 -9.54 14.35
C ARG A 91 -37.90 -9.22 13.28
N GLU A 92 -38.48 -8.03 13.33
CA GLU A 92 -39.52 -7.52 12.43
C GLU A 92 -38.98 -6.61 11.31
N GLU A 93 -37.73 -6.14 11.40
CA GLU A 93 -37.05 -5.50 10.28
C GLU A 93 -36.53 -6.60 9.36
N ALA A 94 -37.10 -6.68 8.16
CA ALA A 94 -36.69 -7.64 7.16
C ALA A 94 -35.15 -7.65 7.01
N THR A 95 -34.54 -8.83 6.88
CA THR A 95 -33.08 -8.95 6.69
C THR A 95 -32.60 -8.18 5.45
N VAL A 96 -33.48 -8.03 4.46
CA VAL A 96 -33.21 -7.36 3.17
C VAL A 96 -32.86 -5.86 3.30
N PRO A 97 -33.66 -4.99 3.97
CA PRO A 97 -33.26 -3.59 4.20
C PRO A 97 -32.00 -3.46 5.06
N HIS A 98 -31.75 -4.40 5.97
CA HIS A 98 -30.49 -4.44 6.70
C HIS A 98 -29.31 -4.77 5.79
N GLU A 99 -29.39 -5.84 4.99
CA GLU A 99 -28.36 -6.30 4.05
C GLU A 99 -28.04 -5.26 2.98
N THR A 100 -29.05 -4.50 2.54
CA THR A 100 -28.89 -3.41 1.58
C THR A 100 -28.47 -2.08 2.22
N SER A 101 -28.44 -2.00 3.56
CA SER A 101 -27.97 -0.82 4.26
C SER A 101 -26.48 -0.60 3.97
N ILE A 102 -26.09 0.65 3.74
CA ILE A 102 -24.69 1.04 3.51
C ILE A 102 -23.78 0.53 4.64
N ALA A 103 -24.26 0.54 5.89
CA ALA A 103 -23.49 0.05 7.03
C ALA A 103 -23.18 -1.46 6.93
N HIS A 104 -24.15 -2.26 6.49
CA HIS A 104 -23.93 -3.69 6.26
C HIS A 104 -23.07 -3.92 5.02
N GLN A 105 -23.34 -3.20 3.93
CA GLN A 105 -22.60 -3.30 2.68
C GLN A 105 -21.11 -3.03 2.89
N ILE A 106 -20.72 -1.98 3.62
CA ILE A 106 -19.30 -1.67 3.85
C ILE A 106 -18.57 -2.76 4.66
N CYS A 107 -19.29 -3.47 5.53
CA CYS A 107 -18.71 -4.54 6.35
C CYS A 107 -18.59 -5.89 5.62
N LEU A 108 -19.21 -6.04 4.44
CA LEU A 108 -19.05 -7.25 3.64
C LEU A 108 -17.61 -7.40 3.15
N GLN A 109 -17.14 -8.65 3.09
CA GLN A 109 -15.91 -8.98 2.39
C GLN A 109 -16.08 -8.66 0.90
N HIS A 110 -15.59 -7.50 0.49
CA HIS A 110 -15.63 -7.10 -0.91
C HIS A 110 -14.61 -7.89 -1.71
N SER A 111 -15.02 -8.38 -2.89
CA SER A 111 -14.06 -8.90 -3.85
C SER A 111 -13.11 -7.77 -4.25
N HIS A 112 -11.82 -8.02 -4.08
CA HIS A 112 -10.81 -7.06 -4.50
C HIS A 112 -10.45 -7.35 -5.96
N PRO A 113 -10.37 -6.31 -6.82
CA PRO A 113 -9.84 -6.51 -8.15
C PRO A 113 -8.42 -7.08 -8.01
N PRO A 114 -8.03 -8.02 -8.89
CA PRO A 114 -6.71 -8.60 -8.84
C PRO A 114 -5.66 -7.49 -8.95
N SER A 115 -4.59 -7.63 -8.19
CA SER A 115 -3.48 -6.69 -8.21
C SER A 115 -2.88 -6.60 -9.61
N HIS A 116 -2.40 -5.41 -9.99
CA HIS A 116 -1.74 -5.17 -11.29
C HIS A 116 -0.31 -5.76 -11.35
N ILE A 117 0.02 -6.69 -10.46
CA ILE A 117 1.34 -7.33 -10.48
C ILE A 117 1.33 -8.36 -11.61
N ASP A 118 2.34 -8.29 -12.47
CA ASP A 118 2.50 -9.22 -13.57
C ASP A 118 2.83 -10.62 -13.02
N ARG A 119 1.87 -11.55 -13.17
CA ARG A 119 1.94 -12.95 -12.71
C ARG A 119 3.01 -13.77 -13.44
N MET A 120 3.51 -13.30 -14.59
CA MET A 120 4.58 -13.98 -15.31
C MET A 120 5.98 -13.71 -14.72
N ARG A 121 6.10 -12.76 -13.79
CA ARG A 121 7.39 -12.45 -13.17
C ARG A 121 7.85 -13.62 -12.29
N ARG A 122 9.05 -14.14 -12.57
CA ARG A 122 9.68 -15.21 -11.77
C ARG A 122 9.72 -14.90 -10.27
N GLY A 123 9.93 -13.64 -9.90
CA GLY A 123 9.93 -13.22 -8.49
C GLY A 123 8.59 -13.43 -7.78
N LEU A 124 7.47 -13.25 -8.49
CA LEU A 124 6.14 -13.55 -7.95
C LEU A 124 5.94 -15.06 -7.81
N ALA A 125 6.33 -15.86 -8.81
CA ALA A 125 6.25 -17.32 -8.73
C ALA A 125 7.05 -17.91 -7.54
N LEU A 126 8.19 -17.30 -7.21
CA LEU A 126 8.97 -17.63 -6.01
C LEU A 126 8.21 -17.30 -4.72
N LEU A 127 7.60 -16.11 -4.63
CA LEU A 127 6.82 -15.69 -3.46
C LEU A 127 5.57 -16.56 -3.28
N GLU A 128 4.86 -16.87 -4.37
CA GLU A 128 3.72 -17.80 -4.37
C GLU A 128 4.13 -19.20 -3.93
N GLY A 129 5.30 -19.69 -4.37
CA GLY A 129 5.87 -20.96 -3.91
C GLY A 129 6.17 -20.99 -2.39
N HIS A 130 6.35 -19.82 -1.76
CA HIS A 130 6.49 -19.66 -0.32
C HIS A 130 5.17 -19.32 0.39
N GLY A 131 4.04 -19.43 -0.30
CA GLY A 131 2.71 -19.21 0.28
C GLY A 131 2.27 -17.75 0.35
N TRP A 132 3.01 -16.82 -0.26
CA TRP A 132 2.60 -15.42 -0.34
C TRP A 132 1.71 -15.19 -1.56
N SER A 133 0.53 -14.59 -1.36
CA SER A 133 -0.41 -14.29 -2.45
C SER A 133 -0.54 -12.78 -2.71
N PRO A 134 -0.49 -12.34 -3.97
CA PRO A 134 -0.50 -10.91 -4.31
C PRO A 134 -1.87 -10.25 -4.05
N ASP A 135 -2.95 -11.03 -4.07
CA ASP A 135 -4.32 -10.54 -3.94
C ASP A 135 -4.83 -10.56 -2.47
N SER A 136 -4.06 -11.13 -1.52
CA SER A 136 -4.43 -11.15 -0.10
C SER A 136 -4.36 -9.80 0.60
N ARG A 137 -3.67 -8.81 -0.01
CA ARG A 137 -3.37 -7.50 0.63
C ARG A 137 -2.68 -7.62 1.99
N LEU A 138 -2.03 -8.75 2.26
CA LEU A 138 -1.22 -8.99 3.45
C LEU A 138 0.26 -8.80 3.15
N GLY A 139 0.96 -8.26 4.13
CA GLY A 139 2.40 -8.07 4.08
C GLY A 139 3.16 -9.39 4.08
N LEU A 140 4.47 -9.29 3.96
CA LEU A 140 5.37 -10.40 4.27
C LEU A 140 5.55 -10.49 5.80
N GLY A 141 5.64 -11.69 6.36
CA GLY A 141 5.79 -11.91 7.79
C GLY A 141 4.92 -13.08 8.27
N ALA A 142 5.09 -13.50 9.53
CA ALA A 142 4.34 -14.63 10.09
C ALA A 142 2.82 -14.37 10.09
N GLU A 143 2.43 -13.16 10.50
CA GLU A 143 1.03 -12.71 10.55
C GLU A 143 0.70 -11.75 9.39
N GLY A 144 1.56 -11.64 8.37
CA GLY A 144 1.37 -10.68 7.28
C GLY A 144 1.57 -9.21 7.68
N GLU A 145 2.36 -8.95 8.72
CA GLU A 145 2.63 -7.62 9.30
C GLU A 145 3.54 -6.70 8.45
N GLY A 146 4.16 -7.23 7.41
CA GLY A 146 5.07 -6.49 6.54
C GLY A 146 4.40 -5.36 5.76
N ARG A 147 5.21 -4.40 5.32
CA ARG A 147 4.72 -3.31 4.47
C ARG A 147 4.39 -3.84 3.07
N LEU A 148 3.18 -3.54 2.59
CA LEU A 148 2.70 -3.92 1.25
C LEU A 148 3.40 -3.17 0.11
N HIS A 149 3.83 -1.93 0.36
CA HIS A 149 4.34 -1.05 -0.67
C HIS A 149 5.78 -0.65 -0.38
N PRO A 150 6.61 -0.49 -1.43
CA PRO A 150 7.97 0.02 -1.29
C PRO A 150 7.98 1.40 -0.62
N VAL A 151 8.95 1.59 0.28
CA VAL A 151 9.17 2.90 0.91
C VAL A 151 9.77 3.85 -0.12
N LYS A 152 9.21 5.06 -0.23
CA LYS A 152 9.72 6.09 -1.13
C LYS A 152 11.07 6.60 -0.62
N ALA A 153 12.12 6.40 -1.39
CA ALA A 153 13.43 6.96 -1.09
C ALA A 153 13.43 8.47 -1.38
N VAL A 154 13.96 9.26 -0.43
CA VAL A 154 14.21 10.69 -0.62
C VAL A 154 15.65 10.86 -1.08
N LYS A 155 15.85 11.45 -2.27
CA LYS A 155 17.19 11.79 -2.76
C LYS A 155 17.79 12.86 -1.85
N ASN A 156 19.08 12.72 -1.52
CA ASN A 156 19.87 13.77 -0.86
C ASN A 156 20.66 14.52 -1.94
N PRO A 157 20.19 15.68 -2.44
CA PRO A 157 20.98 16.49 -3.35
C PRO A 157 22.20 17.06 -2.61
N GLU A 158 23.32 17.22 -3.32
CA GLU A 158 24.56 17.82 -2.79
C GLU A 158 25.19 17.12 -1.57
N ARG A 159 24.88 15.83 -1.32
CA ARG A 159 25.40 15.06 -0.17
C ARG A 159 25.23 15.84 1.15
N ALA A 160 24.16 16.61 1.28
CA ALA A 160 23.96 17.51 2.40
C ALA A 160 23.91 16.72 3.72
N GLY A 161 24.36 17.36 4.80
CA GLY A 161 24.31 16.77 6.13
C GLY A 161 22.89 16.42 6.56
N ILE A 162 22.74 15.43 7.42
CA ILE A 162 21.44 15.08 8.01
C ILE A 162 20.91 16.31 8.76
N GLY A 163 19.73 16.80 8.38
CA GLY A 163 19.13 18.02 8.95
C GLY A 163 19.39 19.30 8.16
N ALA A 164 20.16 19.26 7.07
CA ALA A 164 20.29 20.38 6.16
C ALA A 164 18.92 20.73 5.55
N ARG A 165 18.44 21.95 5.81
CA ARG A 165 17.23 22.48 5.19
C ARG A 165 17.56 22.90 3.76
N LEU A 166 17.44 21.95 2.84
CA LEU A 166 17.47 22.27 1.42
C LEU A 166 16.10 22.84 1.06
N GLU A 167 16.08 24.10 0.66
CA GLU A 167 14.91 24.70 0.05
C GLU A 167 14.54 23.82 -1.13
N LYS A 168 13.40 23.13 -1.03
CA LYS A 168 12.92 22.30 -2.13
C LYS A 168 12.63 23.26 -3.26
N GLU A 169 13.41 23.16 -4.34
CA GLU A 169 13.02 23.76 -5.62
C GLU A 169 11.69 23.13 -6.03
N VAL A 170 10.61 23.80 -5.68
CA VAL A 170 9.28 23.44 -6.13
C VAL A 170 9.30 23.73 -7.62
N LYS A 171 9.56 22.71 -8.42
CA LYS A 171 9.32 22.77 -9.86
C LYS A 171 7.85 23.15 -10.02
N LEU A 172 7.62 24.42 -10.36
CA LEU A 172 6.31 24.91 -10.73
C LEU A 172 5.90 24.12 -11.96
N VAL A 173 5.06 23.10 -11.76
CA VAL A 173 4.42 22.41 -12.85
C VAL A 173 3.51 23.43 -13.51
N GLU A 174 3.94 23.93 -14.67
CA GLU A 174 3.15 24.85 -15.47
C GLU A 174 1.83 24.15 -15.82
N LYS A 175 0.74 24.62 -15.20
CA LYS A 175 -0.59 24.10 -15.49
C LYS A 175 -0.89 24.41 -16.96
N PRO A 176 -1.47 23.46 -17.71
CA PRO A 176 -1.82 23.70 -19.11
C PRO A 176 -2.75 24.90 -19.19
N VAL A 177 -2.28 25.95 -19.85
CA VAL A 177 -3.05 27.18 -20.08
C VAL A 177 -4.25 26.83 -20.95
N LYS A 178 -5.46 27.10 -20.46
CA LYS A 178 -6.68 26.96 -21.27
C LYS A 178 -6.62 28.00 -22.39
N LEU A 179 -6.49 27.54 -23.63
CA LEU A 179 -6.47 28.41 -24.81
C LEU A 179 -7.89 28.67 -25.30
N ASP A 180 -8.16 29.89 -25.75
CA ASP A 180 -9.44 30.27 -26.37
C ASP A 180 -9.68 29.47 -27.66
N ALA A 181 -10.95 29.24 -28.01
CA ALA A 181 -11.34 28.43 -29.17
C ALA A 181 -10.68 28.87 -30.50
N GLY A 182 -10.46 30.18 -30.69
CA GLY A 182 -9.75 30.71 -31.86
C GLY A 182 -8.26 30.36 -31.89
N LYS A 183 -7.59 30.41 -30.73
CA LYS A 183 -6.18 30.04 -30.59
C LYS A 183 -5.96 28.54 -30.82
N VAL A 184 -6.91 27.70 -30.39
CA VAL A 184 -6.90 26.25 -30.66
C VAL A 184 -6.96 25.97 -32.16
N LYS A 185 -7.86 26.64 -32.91
CA LYS A 185 -7.95 26.47 -34.38
C LYS A 185 -6.66 26.87 -35.09
N ARG A 186 -6.02 27.98 -34.66
CA ARG A 186 -4.73 28.39 -35.21
C ARG A 186 -3.63 27.36 -34.95
N LEU A 187 -3.51 26.86 -33.73
CA LEU A 187 -2.51 25.83 -33.40
C LEU A 187 -2.72 24.55 -34.20
N GLN A 188 -3.97 24.13 -34.40
CA GLN A 188 -4.29 22.98 -35.26
C GLN A 188 -3.89 23.22 -36.72
N LEU A 189 -4.15 24.40 -37.27
CA LEU A 189 -3.75 24.74 -38.64
C LEU A 189 -2.23 24.81 -38.79
N GLU A 190 -1.53 25.40 -37.82
CA GLU A 190 -0.06 25.43 -37.79
C GLU A 190 0.50 24.02 -37.64
N GLY A 191 -0.12 23.16 -36.82
CA GLY A 191 0.21 21.74 -36.70
C GLY A 191 0.03 20.97 -38.02
N LYS A 192 -1.07 21.20 -38.74
CA LYS A 192 -1.32 20.63 -40.07
C LYS A 192 -0.27 21.10 -41.08
N LYS A 193 0.04 22.39 -41.13
CA LYS A 193 1.10 22.95 -41.99
C LYS A 193 2.47 22.36 -41.68
N LYS A 194 2.81 22.19 -40.40
CA LYS A 194 4.07 21.55 -39.97
C LYS A 194 4.10 20.08 -40.38
N ALA A 195 3.02 19.33 -40.19
CA ALA A 195 2.92 17.94 -40.58
C ALA A 195 3.03 17.77 -42.10
N GLU A 196 2.39 18.64 -42.88
CA GLU A 196 2.50 18.66 -44.34
C GLU A 196 3.92 19.03 -44.80
N LYS A 197 4.56 20.01 -44.14
CA LYS A 197 5.96 20.36 -44.41
C LYS A 197 6.90 19.19 -44.15
N LEU A 198 6.71 18.45 -43.05
CA LEU A 198 7.45 17.22 -42.77
C LEU A 198 7.17 16.17 -43.84
N ARG A 199 5.91 15.93 -44.20
CA ARG A 199 5.53 14.99 -45.26
C ARG A 199 6.20 15.34 -46.59
N ASN A 200 6.21 16.61 -46.97
CA ASN A 200 6.87 17.06 -48.19
C ASN A 200 8.40 16.90 -48.11
N ALA A 201 9.02 17.23 -46.97
CA ALA A 201 10.46 17.02 -46.79
C ALA A 201 10.86 15.54 -46.86
N PHE A 202 10.00 14.63 -46.35
CA PHE A 202 10.26 13.20 -46.32
C PHE A 202 9.87 12.45 -47.60
N TYR A 203 8.86 12.90 -48.36
CA TYR A 203 8.32 12.13 -49.49
C TYR A 203 8.42 12.83 -50.85
N ARG A 204 8.90 14.08 -50.89
CA ARG A 204 9.06 14.87 -52.12
C ARG A 204 10.52 15.08 -52.51
N SER A 205 11.44 14.33 -51.90
CA SER A 205 12.82 14.31 -52.39
C SER A 205 12.87 13.52 -53.69
N GLU A 206 13.54 14.06 -54.70
CA GLU A 206 13.69 13.46 -56.04
C GLU A 206 14.20 12.01 -55.98
N GLU A 207 15.00 11.67 -54.97
CA GLU A 207 15.52 10.32 -54.73
C GLU A 207 14.43 9.30 -54.36
N ILE A 208 13.40 9.72 -53.61
CA ILE A 208 12.28 8.86 -53.21
C ILE A 208 11.26 8.74 -54.33
N GLU A 209 11.01 9.81 -55.09
CA GLU A 209 10.16 9.76 -56.29
C GLU A 209 10.74 8.80 -57.34
N LYS A 210 12.07 8.85 -57.53
CA LYS A 210 12.81 7.94 -58.41
C LYS A 210 12.82 6.48 -57.90
N TYR A 211 12.83 6.27 -56.58
CA TYR A 211 12.76 4.94 -55.98
C TYR A 211 11.33 4.35 -55.98
N LEU A 212 10.30 5.19 -55.91
CA LEU A 212 8.89 4.80 -55.98
C LEU A 212 8.35 4.64 -57.42
N GLY A 213 9.22 4.79 -58.44
CA GLY A 213 8.90 4.50 -59.83
C GLY A 213 8.12 5.58 -60.57
N GLY A 214 8.25 6.85 -60.14
CA GLY A 214 7.78 8.04 -60.87
C GLY A 214 8.75 8.51 -61.94
#